data_AF-A0A1X7T9B7-F1
#
_entry.id   AF-A0A1X7T9B7-F1
#
_cell.length_a   1.000
_cell.length_b   1.000
_cell.length_c   1.000
_cell.angle_alpha   90.00
_cell.angle_beta   90.00
_cell.angle_gamma   90.00
#
_symmetry.space_group_name_H-M   'P 1'
#
loop_
_entity.id
_entity.type
_entity.pdbx_description
1 polymer ?
#
loop_
_entity_poly.entity_id
_entity_poly.type
_entity_poly.pdbx_seq_one_letter_code
_entity_poly.pdbx_strand_id
1 'polypeptide(L)'
;MATEVGAQGGYRYTFTDGETSQEYQCHICTLVARDPQQVTCCGKIYCKSCLESSKKKRQKLTCPDCNKQLTGKYFEDMRAEQGIKSLEIYCTNTDTRDPQQVTCCYKIYCKSCLDTLKKKGEGFICPTCRSSLEGKYFKDGRVERGIKSLKVYCTNTDSRCQWIGTIKDIETHLETCPKAIIPCEYNTVGCDKGMKREEQEKHNEESITAHLQLTKEQLEVTNDQLELTIEQLQVTNEHLQLTDQQLKVAIKTIQSLKAKVQEHENLLTTSSEVLKLSQFSQRKEGWHSRGFYTSPGGYKMSLRVYPNGIGIGKGTHFSCFTYLMAGEYDDILEWPFQGEITIELLNQLEDKNHVKVVFHYNKATPDSCKKRVSQGGQSGGWGVQKFIQQTCYRLPNNCRYIKDDSLYFRVSVKATSKTKPWLH
;
A
#
# COMPACT_ATOMS: atom_id res chain seq x y z
N MET A 1 12.53 30.62 25.06
CA MET A 1 11.06 30.54 25.14
C MET A 1 10.63 29.08 25.25
N ALA A 2 10.29 28.64 26.46
CA ALA A 2 9.78 27.31 26.72
C ALA A 2 8.30 27.43 27.11
N THR A 3 7.44 27.37 26.10
CA THR A 3 6.00 27.14 26.29
C THR A 3 5.80 25.65 26.57
N GLU A 4 5.59 25.29 27.84
CA GLU A 4 4.96 24.01 28.19
C GLU A 4 3.48 24.13 27.81
N VAL A 5 3.07 23.57 26.67
CA VAL A 5 1.66 23.56 26.28
C VAL A 5 0.87 22.81 27.36
N GLY A 6 -0.06 23.49 28.04
CA GLY A 6 -0.92 22.89 29.07
C GLY A 6 -0.56 23.18 30.54
N ALA A 7 0.53 23.89 30.85
CA ALA A 7 0.86 24.19 32.25
C ALA A 7 -0.01 25.31 32.85
N GLN A 8 -0.56 25.08 34.04
CA GLN A 8 -1.34 26.06 34.81
C GLN A 8 -0.42 26.97 35.62
N GLY A 9 -0.70 28.28 35.65
CA GLY A 9 0.11 29.27 36.38
C GLY A 9 1.23 29.91 35.55
N GLY A 10 2.19 30.52 36.23
CA GLY A 10 3.34 31.21 35.62
C GLY A 10 4.50 30.28 35.25
N TYR A 11 5.56 30.83 34.68
CA TYR A 11 6.75 30.06 34.28
C TYR A 11 7.56 29.57 35.49
N ARG A 12 7.93 28.29 35.49
CA ARG A 12 8.74 27.63 36.53
C ARG A 12 10.20 27.46 36.07
N TYR A 13 10.83 28.57 35.69
CA TYR A 13 12.25 28.58 35.30
C TYR A 13 13.10 29.32 36.32
N THR A 14 14.38 28.95 36.40
CA THR A 14 15.39 29.72 37.13
C THR A 14 15.93 30.79 36.19
N PHE A 15 15.73 32.06 36.53
CA PHE A 15 16.18 33.21 35.75
C PHE A 15 17.62 33.59 36.13
N THR A 16 18.40 34.10 35.18
CA THR A 16 19.82 34.40 35.38
C THR A 16 20.06 35.66 36.22
N ASP A 17 19.12 36.62 36.16
CA ASP A 17 19.13 37.81 37.01
C ASP A 17 18.30 37.48 38.26
N GLY A 18 18.96 37.29 39.40
CA GLY A 18 18.45 36.66 40.62
C GLY A 18 17.14 37.20 41.23
N GLU A 19 16.59 38.30 40.73
CA GLU A 19 15.23 38.74 41.02
C GLU A 19 14.53 39.18 39.73
N THR A 20 13.61 38.37 39.22
CA THR A 20 12.72 38.82 38.15
C THR A 20 11.93 40.04 38.63
N SER A 21 11.96 41.13 37.86
CA SER A 21 11.25 42.37 38.18
C SER A 21 9.82 42.05 38.63
N GLN A 22 9.44 42.53 39.81
CA GLN A 22 8.09 42.30 40.39
C GLN A 22 6.97 42.71 39.44
N GLU A 23 7.27 43.56 38.46
CA GLU A 23 6.34 43.99 37.41
C GLU A 23 5.86 42.83 36.52
N TYR A 24 6.62 41.73 36.38
CA TYR A 24 6.24 40.59 35.55
C TYR A 24 5.61 39.42 36.33
N GLN A 25 5.50 39.54 37.65
CA GLN A 25 5.02 38.46 38.49
C GLN A 25 3.48 38.42 38.57
N CYS A 26 2.94 37.23 38.37
CA CYS A 26 1.51 36.97 38.58
C CYS A 26 1.18 37.08 40.07
N HIS A 27 0.23 37.96 40.42
CA HIS A 27 -0.13 38.17 41.83
C HIS A 27 -0.95 37.02 42.46
N ILE A 28 -1.31 35.98 41.69
CA ILE A 28 -1.93 34.75 42.23
C ILE A 28 -0.87 33.68 42.52
N CYS A 29 -0.04 33.34 41.53
CA CYS A 29 0.90 32.23 41.64
C CYS A 29 2.34 32.66 41.95
N THR A 30 2.59 33.96 42.08
CA THR A 30 3.88 34.63 42.38
C THR A 30 5.03 34.33 41.41
N LEU A 31 4.82 33.46 40.44
CA LEU A 31 5.72 33.18 39.32
C LEU A 31 5.59 34.25 38.22
N VAL A 32 6.61 34.34 37.35
CA VAL A 32 6.56 35.16 36.13
C VAL A 32 5.34 34.78 35.30
N ALA A 33 4.50 35.77 34.98
CA ALA A 33 3.18 35.54 34.42
C ALA A 33 3.25 34.89 33.03
N ARG A 34 2.37 33.92 32.78
CA ARG A 34 2.15 33.31 31.48
C ARG A 34 0.82 33.82 30.91
N ASP A 35 0.84 34.26 29.65
CA ASP A 35 -0.28 34.96 29.02
C ASP A 35 -0.79 36.10 29.93
N PRO A 36 0.07 37.08 30.25
CA PRO A 36 -0.17 38.08 31.28
C PRO A 36 -1.43 38.90 30.96
N GLN A 37 -2.32 38.96 31.94
CA GLN A 37 -3.56 39.72 31.91
C GLN A 37 -3.45 40.84 32.93
N GLN A 38 -3.55 42.09 32.47
CA GLN A 38 -3.58 43.25 33.35
C GLN A 38 -5.02 43.62 33.68
N VAL A 39 -5.33 43.75 34.98
CA VAL A 39 -6.64 44.25 35.42
C VAL A 39 -6.66 45.77 35.49
N THR A 40 -7.67 46.41 34.93
CA THR A 40 -7.79 47.88 34.90
C THR A 40 -8.06 48.49 36.28
N CYS A 41 -8.57 47.71 37.25
CA CYS A 41 -8.97 48.22 38.54
C CYS A 41 -7.80 48.57 39.49
N CYS A 42 -6.65 47.89 39.34
CA CYS A 42 -5.45 48.11 40.15
C CYS A 42 -4.14 47.94 39.37
N GLY A 43 -4.19 47.71 38.05
CA GLY A 43 -3.03 47.62 37.18
C GLY A 43 -2.17 46.36 37.37
N LYS A 44 -2.58 45.41 38.22
CA LYS A 44 -1.84 44.19 38.52
C LYS A 44 -1.95 43.15 37.41
N ILE A 45 -0.89 42.37 37.25
CA ILE A 45 -0.76 41.33 36.23
C ILE A 45 -1.00 39.95 36.85
N TYR A 46 -1.70 39.10 36.09
CA TYR A 46 -1.99 37.72 36.44
C TYR A 46 -1.83 36.81 35.23
N CYS A 47 -1.58 35.52 35.42
CA CYS A 47 -1.70 34.57 34.32
C CYS A 47 -3.16 34.43 33.89
N LYS A 48 -3.41 34.28 32.59
CA LYS A 48 -4.75 33.98 32.06
C LYS A 48 -5.40 32.79 32.76
N SER A 49 -4.65 31.68 32.88
CA SER A 49 -5.11 30.47 33.57
C SER A 49 -5.42 30.67 35.05
N CYS A 50 -4.68 31.55 35.74
CA CYS A 50 -4.93 31.89 37.15
C CYS A 50 -6.22 32.69 37.32
N LEU A 51 -6.47 33.69 36.47
CA LEU A 51 -7.72 34.46 36.50
C LEU A 51 -8.94 33.61 36.13
N GLU A 52 -8.83 32.76 35.12
CA GLU A 52 -9.90 31.84 34.73
C GLU A 52 -10.22 30.84 35.84
N SER A 53 -9.20 30.33 36.54
CA SER A 53 -9.38 29.45 37.70
C SER A 53 -10.04 30.18 38.87
N SER A 54 -9.68 31.44 39.11
CA SER A 54 -10.32 32.29 40.12
C SER A 54 -11.81 32.54 39.80
N LYS A 55 -12.13 32.81 38.53
CA LYS A 55 -13.51 32.94 38.04
C LYS A 55 -14.33 31.68 38.30
N LYS A 56 -13.78 30.50 37.98
CA LYS A 56 -14.44 29.21 38.21
C LYS A 56 -14.73 28.97 39.69
N LYS A 57 -13.77 29.26 40.57
CA LYS A 57 -13.94 29.08 42.03
C LYS A 57 -14.98 30.03 42.64
N ARG A 58 -14.98 31.30 42.22
CA ARG A 58 -15.85 32.34 42.81
C ARG A 58 -17.19 32.50 42.11
N GLN A 59 -17.44 31.77 41.02
CA GLN A 59 -18.62 31.88 40.13
C GLN A 59 -18.85 33.27 39.51
N LYS A 60 -18.09 34.30 39.93
CA LYS A 60 -18.11 35.68 39.45
C LYS A 60 -16.67 36.18 39.30
N LEU A 61 -16.39 36.91 38.22
CA LEU A 61 -15.05 37.43 37.96
C LEU A 61 -14.78 38.71 38.77
N THR A 62 -14.01 38.57 39.84
CA THR A 62 -13.54 39.66 40.71
C THR A 62 -12.02 39.70 40.76
N CYS A 63 -11.43 40.89 40.87
CA CYS A 63 -9.99 41.04 41.07
C CYS A 63 -9.55 40.33 42.37
N PRO A 64 -8.53 39.46 42.32
CA PRO A 64 -8.01 38.78 43.52
C PRO A 64 -7.52 39.74 44.61
N ASP A 65 -6.90 40.86 44.23
CA ASP A 65 -6.25 41.79 45.16
C ASP A 65 -7.20 42.84 45.74
N CYS A 66 -8.12 43.39 44.93
CA CYS A 66 -9.02 44.48 45.37
C CYS A 66 -10.51 44.14 45.36
N ASN A 67 -10.87 42.89 45.04
CA ASN A 67 -12.23 42.34 45.04
C ASN A 67 -13.26 43.09 44.16
N LYS A 68 -12.84 44.05 43.32
CA LYS A 68 -13.70 44.75 42.37
C LYS A 68 -14.14 43.81 41.24
N GLN A 69 -15.40 43.95 40.79
CA GLN A 69 -15.95 43.17 39.67
C GLN A 69 -15.27 43.55 38.34
N LEU A 70 -14.84 42.55 37.57
CA LEU A 70 -13.98 42.71 36.38
C LEU A 70 -14.72 42.55 35.03
N THR A 71 -16.04 42.71 34.96
CA THR A 71 -16.81 42.59 33.70
C THR A 71 -16.27 43.54 32.63
N GLY A 72 -15.48 43.02 31.68
CA GLY A 72 -14.85 43.77 30.57
C GLY A 72 -13.62 44.61 30.95
N LYS A 73 -12.99 44.36 32.10
CA LYS A 73 -12.00 45.26 32.73
C LYS A 73 -10.58 44.68 32.84
N TYR A 74 -10.21 43.70 32.03
CA TYR A 74 -8.83 43.19 31.96
C TYR A 74 -8.47 42.86 30.52
N PHE A 75 -7.20 43.01 30.18
CA PHE A 75 -6.71 42.85 28.81
C PHE A 75 -5.34 42.16 28.79
N GLU A 76 -5.00 41.62 27.63
CA GLU A 76 -3.68 41.02 27.37
C GLU A 76 -2.59 42.10 27.45
N ASP A 77 -1.67 41.95 28.40
CA ASP A 77 -0.59 42.90 28.60
C ASP A 77 0.56 42.59 27.63
N MET A 78 0.47 43.20 26.44
CA MET A 78 1.46 43.00 25.38
C MET A 78 2.85 43.52 25.77
N ARG A 79 2.95 44.51 26.66
CA ARG A 79 4.24 45.02 27.15
C ARG A 79 4.87 44.02 28.11
N ALA A 80 4.11 43.53 29.08
CA ALA A 80 4.57 42.48 30.00
C ALA A 80 4.92 41.21 29.24
N GLU A 81 4.12 40.81 28.24
CA GLU A 81 4.40 39.65 27.40
C GLU A 81 5.73 39.78 26.63
N GLN A 82 6.02 40.97 26.08
CA GLN A 82 7.30 41.23 25.42
C GLN A 82 8.49 41.25 26.40
N GLY A 83 8.31 41.87 27.57
CA GLY A 83 9.32 41.88 28.63
C GLY A 83 9.63 40.48 29.15
N ILE A 84 8.61 39.69 29.47
CA ILE A 84 8.72 38.29 29.90
C ILE A 84 9.44 37.43 28.87
N LYS A 85 9.12 37.62 27.57
CA LYS A 85 9.79 36.89 26.47
C LYS A 85 11.26 37.24 26.30
N SER A 86 11.71 38.37 26.85
CA SER A 86 13.10 38.81 26.81
C SER A 86 13.95 38.34 28.00
N LEU A 87 13.32 37.77 29.03
CA LEU A 87 14.03 37.28 30.22
C LEU A 87 14.94 36.08 29.89
N GLU A 88 16.16 36.11 30.43
CA GLU A 88 17.15 35.03 30.31
C GLU A 88 16.95 33.98 31.42
N ILE A 89 17.05 32.70 31.06
CA ILE A 89 16.85 31.55 31.97
C ILE A 89 18.02 30.60 31.90
N TYR A 90 18.30 29.89 32.98
CA TYR A 90 19.20 28.74 32.95
C TYR A 90 18.59 27.64 32.10
N CYS A 91 19.41 27.08 31.19
CA CYS A 91 19.03 25.90 30.44
C CYS A 91 18.95 24.70 31.40
N THR A 92 17.77 24.10 31.54
CA THR A 92 17.56 22.91 32.39
C THR A 92 17.85 21.60 31.67
N ASN A 93 18.27 21.65 30.41
CA ASN A 93 18.52 20.46 29.61
C ASN A 93 19.91 19.90 29.94
N THR A 94 19.99 18.66 30.42
CA THR A 94 21.22 18.08 31.00
C THR A 94 22.26 17.63 29.96
N ASP A 95 21.89 17.54 28.68
CA ASP A 95 22.79 17.21 27.55
C ASP A 95 23.56 18.43 27.00
N THR A 96 23.96 19.37 27.87
CA THR A 96 24.53 20.70 27.53
C THR A 96 25.90 20.70 26.84
N ARG A 97 26.36 19.58 26.29
CA ARG A 97 27.72 19.46 25.74
C ARG A 97 27.84 19.77 24.24
N ASP A 98 26.74 20.13 23.57
CA ASP A 98 26.71 20.46 22.15
C ASP A 98 26.24 21.91 21.88
N PRO A 99 27.15 22.91 22.00
CA PRO A 99 26.83 24.31 21.74
C PRO A 99 26.72 24.61 20.24
N GLN A 100 25.63 25.29 19.88
CA GLN A 100 25.27 25.66 18.52
C GLN A 100 25.16 27.18 18.42
N GLN A 101 26.00 27.79 17.57
CA GLN A 101 25.96 29.22 17.29
C GLN A 101 25.02 29.50 16.12
N VAL A 102 24.09 30.44 16.30
CA VAL A 102 23.22 30.90 15.20
C VAL A 102 23.92 32.01 14.41
N THR A 103 23.73 32.04 13.09
CA THR A 103 24.39 33.05 12.23
C THR A 103 23.69 34.41 12.27
N CYS A 104 22.41 34.48 12.67
CA CYS A 104 21.68 35.76 12.66
C CYS A 104 22.15 36.76 13.72
N CYS A 105 22.56 36.28 14.89
CA CYS A 105 22.90 37.14 16.05
C CYS A 105 24.08 36.60 16.87
N TYR A 106 24.74 35.55 16.38
CA TYR A 106 25.94 34.97 17.01
C TYR A 106 25.73 34.45 18.45
N LYS A 107 24.47 34.29 18.89
CA LYS A 107 24.13 33.69 20.18
C LYS A 107 24.28 32.17 20.13
N ILE A 108 24.59 31.60 21.28
CA ILE A 108 24.86 30.17 21.43
C ILE A 108 23.70 29.51 22.17
N TYR A 109 23.25 28.39 21.65
CA TYR A 109 22.18 27.58 22.20
C TYR A 109 22.61 26.12 22.27
N CYS A 110 21.99 25.33 23.15
CA CYS A 110 22.22 23.90 23.15
C CYS A 110 21.54 23.23 21.94
N LYS A 111 22.13 22.18 21.35
CA LYS A 111 21.53 21.48 20.20
C LYS A 111 20.13 20.94 20.51
N SER A 112 19.94 20.29 21.65
CA SER A 112 18.63 19.77 22.07
C SER A 112 17.58 20.88 22.24
N CYS A 113 18.01 22.09 22.61
CA CYS A 113 17.15 23.28 22.68
C CYS A 113 16.69 23.70 21.27
N LEU A 114 17.61 23.73 20.29
CA LEU A 114 17.29 24.03 18.89
C LEU A 114 16.41 22.95 18.27
N ASP A 115 16.68 21.67 18.54
CA ASP A 115 15.85 20.55 18.05
C ASP A 115 14.43 20.62 18.61
N THR A 116 14.28 21.00 19.89
CA THR A 116 12.97 21.22 20.51
C THR A 116 12.24 22.39 19.84
N LEU A 117 12.94 23.48 19.51
CA LEU A 117 12.36 24.60 18.77
C LEU A 117 11.91 24.18 17.37
N LYS A 118 12.69 23.34 16.68
CA LYS A 118 12.34 22.82 15.35
C LYS A 118 11.07 21.96 15.38
N LYS A 119 10.86 21.17 16.45
CA LYS A 119 9.69 20.28 16.60
C LYS A 119 8.39 21.00 16.93
N LYS A 120 8.42 22.24 17.45
CA LYS A 120 7.23 22.96 17.95
C LYS A 120 6.29 23.54 16.88
N GLY A 121 6.61 23.45 15.59
CA GLY A 121 5.67 23.78 14.50
C GLY A 121 5.38 25.27 14.24
N GLU A 122 5.83 26.19 15.11
CA GLU A 122 5.67 27.65 14.95
C GLU A 122 6.75 28.31 14.06
N GLY A 123 7.34 27.53 13.15
CA GLY A 123 8.50 27.93 12.35
C GLY A 123 9.82 27.88 13.12
N PHE A 124 10.90 27.44 12.47
CA PHE A 124 12.21 27.33 13.09
C PHE A 124 12.90 28.71 13.11
N ILE A 125 12.57 29.51 14.12
CA ILE A 125 13.04 30.91 14.28
C ILE A 125 13.95 31.09 15.49
N CYS A 126 14.84 32.09 15.42
CA CYS A 126 15.80 32.38 16.46
C CYS A 126 15.12 32.98 17.69
N PRO A 127 15.38 32.44 18.91
CA PRO A 127 14.81 33.00 20.13
C PRO A 127 15.18 34.46 20.42
N THR A 128 16.41 34.87 20.08
CA THR A 128 16.87 36.25 20.31
C THR A 128 16.48 37.20 19.19
N CYS A 129 16.74 36.85 17.92
CA CYS A 129 16.66 37.78 16.79
C CYS A 129 15.37 37.62 15.96
N ARG A 130 14.58 36.56 16.21
CA ARG A 130 13.38 36.14 15.45
C ARG A 130 13.58 35.83 13.96
N SER A 131 14.80 35.92 13.43
CA SER A 131 15.11 35.48 12.07
C SER A 131 14.95 33.97 11.92
N SER A 132 14.59 33.51 10.72
CA SER A 132 14.60 32.09 10.36
C SER A 132 15.97 31.46 10.61
N LEU A 133 15.99 30.29 11.24
CA LEU A 133 17.18 29.49 11.55
C LEU A 133 17.41 28.34 10.55
N GLU A 134 16.58 28.18 9.53
CA GLU A 134 16.72 27.10 8.54
C GLU A 134 18.11 27.19 7.86
N GLY A 135 18.97 26.19 8.10
CA GLY A 135 20.36 26.17 7.61
C GLY A 135 21.28 27.26 8.20
N LYS A 136 20.87 27.97 9.25
CA LYS A 136 21.56 29.18 9.78
C LYS A 136 22.09 29.01 11.20
N TYR A 137 22.59 27.82 11.52
CA TYR A 137 23.26 27.54 12.78
C TYR A 137 24.31 26.44 12.58
N PHE A 138 25.35 26.44 13.41
CA PHE A 138 26.44 25.47 13.33
C PHE A 138 27.05 25.22 14.70
N LYS A 139 27.77 24.10 14.84
CA LYS A 139 28.45 23.73 16.09
C LYS A 139 29.60 24.67 16.39
N ASP A 140 29.60 25.29 17.58
CA ASP A 140 30.68 26.18 18.01
C ASP A 140 31.82 25.38 18.66
N GLY A 141 32.86 25.08 17.88
CA GLY A 141 34.02 24.36 18.36
C GLY A 141 34.85 25.10 19.42
N ARG A 142 34.81 26.44 19.49
CA ARG A 142 35.51 27.21 20.51
C ARG A 142 34.81 27.06 21.85
N VAL A 143 33.50 27.26 21.88
CA VAL A 143 32.70 27.11 23.09
C VAL A 143 32.62 25.66 23.53
N GLU A 144 32.56 24.70 22.60
CA GLU A 144 32.66 23.27 22.93
C GLU A 144 33.99 22.96 23.65
N ARG A 145 35.12 23.46 23.16
CA ARG A 145 36.42 23.29 23.85
C ARG A 145 36.42 23.95 25.22
N GLY A 146 35.85 25.14 25.34
CA GLY A 146 35.69 25.84 26.62
C GLY A 146 34.92 25.00 27.62
N ILE A 147 33.73 24.52 27.25
CA ILE A 147 32.87 23.65 28.06
C ILE A 147 33.64 22.39 28.46
N LYS A 148 34.26 21.69 27.50
CA LYS A 148 35.01 20.45 27.76
C LYS A 148 36.16 20.64 28.75
N SER A 149 36.74 21.83 28.83
CA SER A 149 37.85 22.15 29.75
C SER A 149 37.41 22.58 31.15
N LEU A 150 36.11 22.79 31.39
CA LEU A 150 35.59 23.16 32.70
C LEU A 150 35.88 22.05 33.71
N LYS A 151 36.39 22.44 34.88
CA LYS A 151 36.61 21.52 36.00
C LYS A 151 35.29 21.17 36.66
N VAL A 152 35.05 19.89 36.88
CA VAL A 152 33.87 19.35 37.55
C VAL A 152 34.27 18.33 38.59
N TYR A 153 33.41 18.15 39.59
CA TYR A 153 33.50 17.10 40.59
C TYR A 153 32.62 15.92 40.17
N CYS A 154 32.98 14.71 40.62
CA CYS A 154 32.14 13.54 40.43
C CYS A 154 30.80 13.69 41.17
N THR A 155 29.70 13.30 40.54
CA THR A 155 28.35 13.39 41.12
C THR A 155 28.09 12.38 42.24
N ASN A 156 28.97 11.38 42.42
CA ASN A 156 28.90 10.40 43.51
C ASN A 156 29.51 10.97 44.82
N THR A 157 29.20 12.22 45.16
CA THR A 157 29.72 12.91 46.35
C THR A 157 29.25 12.25 47.64
N ASP A 158 28.02 11.73 47.66
CA ASP A 158 27.44 11.04 48.82
C ASP A 158 28.22 9.75 49.15
N SER A 159 28.76 9.09 48.12
CA SER A 159 29.67 7.95 48.25
C SER A 159 31.13 8.35 48.50
N ARG A 160 31.40 9.64 48.75
CA ARG A 160 32.71 10.24 49.01
C ARG A 160 33.71 10.08 47.87
N CYS A 161 33.26 10.16 46.61
CA CYS A 161 34.17 10.27 45.49
C CYS A 161 34.84 11.65 45.48
N GLN A 162 36.18 11.69 45.50
CA GLN A 162 36.97 12.92 45.48
C GLN A 162 37.53 13.26 44.10
N TRP A 163 37.05 12.58 43.05
CA TRP A 163 37.56 12.81 41.70
C TRP A 163 37.19 14.22 41.23
N ILE A 164 38.21 14.92 40.73
CA ILE A 164 38.11 16.24 40.11
C ILE A 164 38.82 16.15 38.77
N GLY A 165 38.12 16.46 37.70
CA GLY A 165 38.66 16.45 36.34
C GLY A 165 37.88 17.40 35.45
N THR A 166 37.99 17.22 34.14
CA THR A 166 37.29 18.08 33.18
C THR A 166 35.95 17.48 32.75
N ILE A 167 35.06 18.28 32.17
CA ILE A 167 33.82 17.78 31.55
C ILE A 167 34.11 16.73 30.46
N LYS A 168 35.28 16.80 29.80
CA LYS A 168 35.69 15.76 28.84
C LYS A 168 35.91 14.39 29.52
N ASP A 169 36.45 14.40 30.73
CA ASP A 169 36.93 13.19 31.41
C ASP A 169 35.91 12.60 32.41
N ILE A 170 34.82 13.32 32.70
CA ILE A 170 33.83 12.86 33.69
C ILE A 170 33.08 11.60 33.22
N GLU A 171 32.79 11.46 31.92
CA GLU A 171 32.08 10.29 31.39
C GLU A 171 32.91 9.02 31.59
N THR A 172 34.19 9.05 31.21
CA THR A 172 35.12 7.92 31.39
C THR A 172 35.35 7.60 32.87
N HIS A 173 35.37 8.62 33.73
CA HIS A 173 35.40 8.41 35.17
C HIS A 173 34.12 7.71 35.67
N LEU A 174 32.93 8.14 35.28
CA LEU A 174 31.67 7.55 35.77
C LEU A 174 31.55 6.05 35.43
N GLU A 175 32.07 5.64 34.27
CA GLU A 175 32.15 4.23 33.87
C GLU A 175 33.05 3.40 34.80
N THR A 176 34.11 3.98 35.34
CA THR A 176 35.13 3.28 36.14
C THR A 176 35.17 3.71 37.61
N CYS A 177 34.25 4.57 38.04
CA CYS A 177 34.25 5.19 39.35
C CYS A 177 34.14 4.11 40.45
N PRO A 178 35.15 3.97 41.34
CA PRO A 178 35.12 2.96 42.41
C PRO A 178 33.95 3.15 43.39
N LYS A 179 33.48 4.39 43.54
CA LYS A 179 32.40 4.78 44.45
C LYS A 179 31.02 4.79 43.80
N ALA A 180 30.92 4.50 42.51
CA ALA A 180 29.63 4.40 41.83
C ALA A 180 28.84 3.22 42.41
N ILE A 181 27.55 3.44 42.66
CA ILE A 181 26.64 2.36 43.03
C ILE A 181 26.21 1.63 41.77
N ILE A 182 26.56 0.36 41.67
CA ILE A 182 26.26 -0.51 40.53
C ILE A 182 25.47 -1.73 41.00
N PRO A 183 24.62 -2.31 40.13
CA PRO A 183 23.99 -3.60 40.41
C PRO A 183 25.01 -4.73 40.36
N CYS A 184 24.71 -5.84 41.03
CA CYS A 184 25.45 -7.09 40.90
C CYS A 184 25.44 -7.60 39.45
N GLU A 185 26.51 -8.30 39.04
CA GLU A 185 26.61 -8.96 37.71
C GLU A 185 25.53 -10.03 37.51
N TYR A 186 25.05 -10.62 38.61
CA TYR A 186 23.98 -11.61 38.62
C TYR A 186 22.58 -10.99 38.76
N ASN A 187 22.43 -9.68 38.55
CA ASN A 187 21.13 -9.02 38.64
C ASN A 187 20.11 -9.57 37.64
N THR A 188 20.54 -9.94 36.43
CA THR A 188 19.67 -10.52 35.39
C THR A 188 19.11 -11.89 35.76
N VAL A 189 19.73 -12.57 36.73
CA VAL A 189 19.30 -13.88 37.23
C VAL A 189 18.73 -13.82 38.65
N GLY A 190 18.48 -12.62 39.19
CA GLY A 190 17.74 -12.42 40.45
C GLY A 190 18.51 -11.84 41.64
N CYS A 191 19.78 -11.43 41.49
CA CYS A 191 20.50 -10.74 42.56
C CYS A 191 20.28 -9.22 42.52
N ASP A 192 19.37 -8.71 43.36
CA ASP A 192 19.01 -7.28 43.41
C ASP A 192 19.96 -6.38 44.22
N LYS A 193 21.17 -6.87 44.52
CA LYS A 193 22.12 -6.11 45.34
C LYS A 193 22.73 -4.96 44.53
N GLY A 194 22.50 -3.73 45.00
CA GLY A 194 23.30 -2.56 44.62
C GLY A 194 24.45 -2.34 45.61
N MET A 195 25.65 -2.07 45.11
CA MET A 195 26.86 -1.86 45.93
C MET A 195 27.84 -0.89 45.27
N LYS A 196 28.86 -0.43 46.00
CA LYS A 196 29.93 0.33 45.34
C LYS A 196 30.74 -0.59 44.44
N ARG A 197 31.20 -0.07 43.30
CA ARG A 197 32.03 -0.83 42.36
C ARG A 197 33.25 -1.51 43.02
N GLU A 198 33.91 -0.82 43.94
CA GLU A 198 35.06 -1.37 44.70
C GLU A 198 34.69 -2.53 45.66
N GLU A 199 33.42 -2.65 46.04
CA GLU A 199 32.92 -3.68 46.97
C GLU A 199 32.40 -4.93 46.22
N GLN A 200 32.34 -4.86 44.89
CA GLN A 200 31.70 -5.88 44.06
C GLN A 200 32.40 -7.25 44.12
N GLU A 201 33.74 -7.27 44.07
CA GLU A 201 34.51 -8.52 44.17
C GLU A 201 34.25 -9.23 45.50
N LYS A 202 34.27 -8.47 46.61
CA LYS A 202 33.96 -9.01 47.93
C LYS A 202 32.55 -9.57 48.02
N HIS A 203 31.55 -8.86 47.50
CA HIS A 203 30.18 -9.37 47.46
C HIS A 203 30.06 -10.66 46.63
N ASN A 204 30.73 -10.71 45.47
CA ASN A 204 30.74 -11.88 44.59
C ASN A 204 31.34 -13.10 45.30
N GLU A 205 32.43 -12.93 46.06
CA GLU A 205 33.03 -13.99 46.87
C GLU A 205 32.10 -14.46 48.01
N GLU A 206 31.51 -13.52 48.76
CA GLU A 206 30.63 -13.83 49.89
C GLU A 206 29.29 -14.46 49.47
N SER A 207 28.83 -14.18 48.25
CA SER A 207 27.51 -14.60 47.73
C SER A 207 27.58 -15.68 46.65
N ILE A 208 28.75 -16.27 46.42
CA ILE A 208 28.98 -17.20 45.29
C ILE A 208 28.00 -18.38 45.28
N THR A 209 27.71 -18.98 46.44
CA THR A 209 26.75 -20.10 46.53
C THR A 209 25.33 -19.67 46.17
N ALA A 210 24.92 -18.47 46.58
CA ALA A 210 23.61 -17.93 46.22
C ALA A 210 23.54 -17.62 44.72
N HIS A 211 24.59 -17.03 44.16
CA HIS A 211 24.68 -16.77 42.72
C HIS A 211 24.64 -18.07 41.89
N LEU A 212 25.34 -19.13 42.31
CA LEU A 212 25.28 -20.44 41.65
C LEU A 212 23.88 -21.07 41.72
N GLN A 213 23.17 -20.90 42.84
CA GLN A 213 21.81 -21.42 42.97
C GLN A 213 20.85 -20.68 42.03
N LEU A 214 20.94 -19.35 41.98
CA LEU A 214 20.14 -18.52 41.06
C LEU A 214 20.41 -18.87 39.59
N THR A 215 21.67 -19.04 39.20
CA THR A 215 22.00 -19.43 37.82
C THR A 215 21.53 -20.83 37.48
N LYS A 216 21.60 -21.77 38.44
CA LYS A 216 21.06 -23.12 38.26
C LYS A 216 19.54 -23.08 38.04
N GLU A 217 18.81 -22.36 38.89
CA GLU A 217 17.34 -22.22 38.76
C GLU A 217 16.97 -21.55 37.43
N GLN A 218 17.68 -20.50 37.03
CA GLN A 218 17.46 -19.86 35.73
C GLN A 218 17.77 -20.81 34.55
N LEU A 219 18.79 -21.68 34.68
CA LEU A 219 19.13 -22.68 33.67
C LEU A 219 18.03 -23.75 33.55
N GLU A 220 17.50 -24.23 34.67
CA GLU A 220 16.38 -25.18 34.70
C GLU A 220 15.14 -24.58 34.02
N VAL A 221 14.75 -23.35 34.38
CA VAL A 221 13.63 -22.64 33.74
C VAL A 221 13.86 -22.46 32.23
N THR A 222 15.10 -22.14 31.83
CA THR A 222 15.43 -21.95 30.41
C THR A 222 15.36 -23.27 29.64
N ASN A 223 15.78 -24.38 30.25
CA ASN A 223 15.67 -25.71 29.65
C ASN A 223 14.19 -26.11 29.48
N ASP A 224 13.36 -25.91 30.50
CA ASP A 224 11.92 -26.20 30.42
C ASP A 224 11.26 -25.37 29.29
N GLN A 225 11.63 -24.08 29.16
CA GLN A 225 11.15 -23.23 28.07
C GLN A 225 11.61 -23.72 26.69
N LEU A 226 12.84 -24.22 26.58
CA LEU A 226 13.37 -24.80 25.34
C LEU A 226 12.62 -26.07 24.95
N GLU A 227 12.33 -26.96 25.90
CA GLU A 227 11.54 -28.18 25.66
C GLU A 227 10.14 -27.84 25.15
N LEU A 228 9.44 -26.91 25.83
CA LEU A 228 8.13 -26.43 25.38
C LEU A 228 8.17 -25.81 23.98
N THR A 229 9.24 -25.07 23.66
CA THR A 229 9.43 -24.46 22.34
C THR A 229 9.62 -25.53 21.26
N ILE A 230 10.38 -26.59 21.56
CA ILE A 230 10.58 -27.71 20.64
C ILE A 230 9.25 -28.42 20.36
N GLU A 231 8.46 -28.69 21.39
CA GLU A 231 7.12 -29.29 21.23
C GLU A 231 6.20 -28.44 20.35
N GLN A 232 6.18 -27.12 20.58
CA GLN A 232 5.40 -26.19 19.75
C GLN A 232 5.86 -26.17 18.29
N LEU A 233 7.17 -26.22 18.05
CA LEU A 233 7.73 -26.29 16.70
C LEU A 233 7.35 -27.60 15.98
N GLN A 234 7.33 -28.72 16.69
CA GLN A 234 6.88 -30.00 16.14
C GLN A 234 5.42 -29.94 15.68
N VAL A 235 4.50 -29.46 16.55
CA VAL A 235 3.08 -29.30 16.21
C VAL A 235 2.89 -28.36 15.02
N THR A 236 3.63 -27.24 15.00
CA THR A 236 3.55 -26.27 13.90
C THR A 236 4.01 -26.90 12.59
N ASN A 237 5.07 -27.69 12.60
CA ASN A 237 5.57 -28.39 11.43
C ASN A 237 4.56 -29.42 10.88
N GLU A 238 3.90 -30.17 11.76
CA GLU A 238 2.81 -31.09 11.36
C GLU A 238 1.65 -30.34 10.71
N HIS A 239 1.24 -29.19 11.28
CA HIS A 239 0.20 -28.36 10.70
C HIS A 239 0.60 -27.83 9.31
N LEU A 240 1.85 -27.37 9.15
CA LEU A 240 2.38 -26.91 7.86
C LEU A 240 2.33 -28.03 6.80
N GLN A 241 2.72 -29.25 7.15
CA GLN A 241 2.63 -30.40 6.24
C GLN A 241 1.18 -30.67 5.80
N LEU A 242 0.22 -30.59 6.72
CA LEU A 242 -1.19 -30.77 6.39
C LEU A 242 -1.69 -29.68 5.43
N THR A 243 -1.32 -28.41 5.68
CA THR A 243 -1.71 -27.30 4.80
C THR A 243 -1.10 -27.41 3.40
N ASP A 244 0.16 -27.85 3.27
CA ASP A 244 0.79 -28.11 1.96
C ASP A 244 0.05 -29.22 1.19
N GLN A 245 -0.37 -30.28 1.88
CA GLN A 245 -1.16 -31.35 1.26
C GLN A 245 -2.52 -30.84 0.77
N GLN A 246 -3.21 -30.02 1.56
CA GLN A 246 -4.48 -29.40 1.17
C GLN A 246 -4.30 -28.45 -0.03
N LEU A 247 -3.23 -27.65 -0.05
CA LEU A 247 -2.91 -26.75 -1.15
C LEU A 247 -2.65 -27.52 -2.45
N LYS A 248 -1.91 -28.62 -2.39
CA LYS A 248 -1.68 -29.51 -3.55
C LYS A 248 -2.99 -30.05 -4.11
N VAL A 249 -3.94 -30.42 -3.26
CA VAL A 249 -5.27 -30.87 -3.70
C VAL A 249 -6.04 -29.72 -4.35
N ALA A 250 -6.06 -28.54 -3.73
CA ALA A 250 -6.74 -27.37 -4.27
C ALA A 250 -6.21 -26.97 -5.67
N ILE A 251 -4.88 -26.98 -5.85
CA ILE A 251 -4.25 -26.70 -7.15
C ILE A 251 -4.71 -27.69 -8.23
N LYS A 252 -4.72 -29.00 -7.92
CA LYS A 252 -5.21 -30.03 -8.86
C LYS A 252 -6.67 -29.80 -9.24
N THR A 253 -7.51 -29.45 -8.27
CA THR A 253 -8.93 -29.15 -8.51
C THR A 253 -9.10 -27.93 -9.41
N ILE A 254 -8.36 -26.84 -9.15
CA ILE A 254 -8.40 -25.62 -9.97
C ILE A 254 -7.95 -25.92 -11.40
N GLN A 255 -6.89 -26.71 -11.58
CA GLN A 255 -6.41 -27.12 -12.91
C GLN A 255 -7.47 -27.93 -13.66
N SER A 256 -8.15 -28.85 -12.99
CA SER A 256 -9.25 -29.64 -13.58
C SER A 256 -10.43 -28.75 -13.98
N LEU A 257 -10.85 -27.83 -13.11
CA LEU A 257 -11.93 -26.89 -13.41
C LEU A 257 -11.57 -25.98 -14.59
N LYS A 258 -10.33 -25.48 -14.65
CA LYS A 258 -9.86 -24.66 -15.77
C LYS A 258 -9.93 -25.42 -17.10
N ALA A 259 -9.57 -26.70 -17.12
CA ALA A 259 -9.69 -27.52 -18.32
C ALA A 259 -11.15 -27.66 -18.77
N LYS A 260 -12.08 -27.91 -17.83
CA LYS A 260 -13.52 -28.00 -18.13
C LYS A 260 -14.11 -26.67 -18.63
N VAL A 261 -13.70 -25.55 -18.05
CA VAL A 261 -14.11 -24.22 -18.53
C VAL A 261 -13.62 -23.99 -19.96
N GLN A 262 -12.37 -24.33 -20.26
CA GLN A 262 -11.82 -24.19 -21.61
C GLN A 262 -12.56 -25.05 -22.64
N GLU A 263 -12.95 -26.27 -22.26
CA GLU A 263 -13.76 -27.16 -23.09
C GLU A 263 -15.13 -26.53 -23.40
N HIS A 264 -15.79 -25.97 -22.38
CA HIS A 264 -17.08 -25.30 -22.55
C HIS A 264 -16.97 -24.02 -23.41
N GLU A 265 -15.91 -23.23 -23.27
CA GLU A 265 -15.64 -22.07 -24.14
C GLU A 265 -15.44 -22.48 -25.61
N ASN A 266 -14.77 -23.60 -25.86
CA ASN A 266 -14.57 -24.11 -27.23
C ASN A 266 -15.91 -24.54 -27.87
N LEU A 267 -16.82 -25.13 -27.08
CA LEU A 267 -18.17 -25.49 -27.54
C LEU A 267 -19.01 -24.25 -27.88
N LEU A 268 -18.84 -23.14 -27.15
CA LEU A 268 -19.57 -21.90 -27.40
C LEU A 268 -19.04 -21.12 -28.62
N THR A 269 -17.77 -21.31 -29.01
CA THR A 269 -17.11 -20.56 -30.10
C THR A 269 -17.13 -21.25 -31.46
N THR A 270 -17.54 -22.52 -31.54
CA THR A 270 -17.63 -23.29 -32.79
C THR A 270 -19.10 -23.65 -33.08
N SER A 271 -19.76 -22.86 -33.93
CA SER A 271 -21.09 -23.23 -34.46
C SER A 271 -20.94 -24.10 -35.69
N SER A 272 -21.73 -25.17 -35.79
CA SER A 272 -21.83 -25.98 -37.00
C SER A 272 -23.29 -26.16 -37.40
N GLU A 273 -23.59 -25.95 -38.67
CA GLU A 273 -24.95 -26.02 -39.21
C GLU A 273 -25.01 -27.04 -40.35
N VAL A 274 -25.98 -27.95 -40.27
CA VAL A 274 -26.22 -28.96 -41.31
C VAL A 274 -27.35 -28.50 -42.23
N LEU A 275 -27.04 -28.42 -43.51
CA LEU A 275 -27.90 -27.85 -44.55
C LEU A 275 -28.21 -28.92 -45.60
N LYS A 276 -29.51 -29.19 -45.81
CA LYS A 276 -29.98 -30.17 -46.79
C LYS A 276 -30.29 -29.51 -48.13
N LEU A 277 -29.63 -29.96 -49.19
CA LEU A 277 -29.98 -29.67 -50.57
C LEU A 277 -30.85 -30.81 -51.10
N SER A 278 -32.13 -30.55 -51.36
CA SER A 278 -33.07 -31.53 -51.92
C SER A 278 -33.31 -31.27 -53.42
N GLN A 279 -33.78 -32.28 -54.15
CA GLN A 279 -34.04 -32.21 -55.60
C GLN A 279 -32.77 -31.87 -56.40
N PHE A 280 -31.63 -32.45 -56.01
CA PHE A 280 -30.32 -32.14 -56.56
C PHE A 280 -30.27 -32.24 -58.08
N SER A 281 -30.83 -33.33 -58.63
CA SER A 281 -30.89 -33.59 -60.07
C SER A 281 -31.55 -32.47 -60.89
N GLN A 282 -32.41 -31.65 -60.27
CA GLN A 282 -33.14 -30.56 -60.94
C GLN A 282 -32.40 -29.21 -60.88
N ARG A 283 -31.31 -29.09 -60.10
CA ARG A 283 -30.65 -27.80 -59.81
C ARG A 283 -29.42 -27.58 -60.70
N LYS A 284 -29.62 -26.98 -61.88
CA LYS A 284 -28.52 -26.68 -62.83
C LYS A 284 -27.79 -25.35 -62.58
N GLU A 285 -28.47 -24.34 -62.04
CA GLU A 285 -27.95 -22.96 -61.93
C GLU A 285 -27.44 -22.57 -60.53
N GLY A 286 -27.51 -23.51 -59.58
CA GLY A 286 -27.05 -23.34 -58.20
C GLY A 286 -28.19 -23.41 -57.17
N TRP A 287 -27.81 -23.65 -55.93
CA TRP A 287 -28.68 -23.77 -54.77
C TRP A 287 -28.19 -22.84 -53.67
N HIS A 288 -29.13 -22.21 -52.96
CA HIS A 288 -28.86 -21.33 -51.83
C HIS A 288 -29.49 -21.94 -50.58
N SER A 289 -28.73 -22.01 -49.49
CA SER A 289 -29.25 -22.49 -48.21
C SER A 289 -30.13 -21.43 -47.55
N ARG A 290 -30.89 -21.84 -46.53
CA ARG A 290 -31.40 -20.90 -45.53
C ARG A 290 -30.23 -20.15 -44.87
N GLY A 291 -30.51 -18.95 -44.36
CA GLY A 291 -29.57 -18.24 -43.51
C GLY A 291 -29.38 -18.96 -42.16
N PHE A 292 -28.17 -18.94 -41.64
CA PHE A 292 -27.80 -19.49 -40.34
C PHE A 292 -26.80 -18.58 -39.64
N TYR A 293 -26.69 -18.70 -38.31
CA TYR A 293 -25.79 -17.86 -37.52
C TYR A 293 -24.48 -18.58 -37.19
N THR A 294 -23.37 -17.84 -37.24
CA THR A 294 -22.01 -18.37 -36.97
C THR A 294 -21.77 -18.74 -35.51
N SER A 295 -22.65 -18.31 -34.61
CA SER A 295 -22.70 -18.60 -33.17
C SER A 295 -23.99 -17.98 -32.61
N PRO A 296 -24.43 -18.33 -31.38
CA PRO A 296 -25.42 -17.52 -30.69
C PRO A 296 -24.97 -16.04 -30.66
N GLY A 297 -25.80 -15.12 -31.15
CA GLY A 297 -25.44 -13.69 -31.28
C GLY A 297 -24.42 -13.35 -32.38
N GLY A 298 -24.06 -14.30 -33.25
CA GLY A 298 -23.03 -14.14 -34.28
C GLY A 298 -23.50 -13.55 -35.61
N TYR A 299 -22.64 -13.62 -36.62
CA TYR A 299 -22.94 -13.15 -37.98
C TYR A 299 -23.96 -14.07 -38.67
N LYS A 300 -24.80 -13.51 -39.53
CA LYS A 300 -25.70 -14.31 -40.37
C LYS A 300 -25.00 -14.66 -41.68
N MET A 301 -25.03 -15.93 -42.06
CA MET A 301 -24.42 -16.46 -43.28
C MET A 301 -25.37 -17.36 -44.06
N SER A 302 -25.07 -17.56 -45.34
CA SER A 302 -25.67 -18.63 -46.14
C SER A 302 -24.61 -19.33 -47.00
N LEU A 303 -24.93 -20.55 -47.40
CA LEU A 303 -24.14 -21.36 -48.31
C LEU A 303 -24.78 -21.34 -49.70
N ARG A 304 -23.99 -21.10 -50.73
CA ARG A 304 -24.36 -21.30 -52.13
C ARG A 304 -23.53 -22.42 -52.73
N VAL A 305 -24.22 -23.40 -53.30
CA VAL A 305 -23.61 -24.54 -53.99
C VAL A 305 -23.95 -24.46 -55.46
N TYR A 306 -22.95 -24.64 -56.32
CA TYR A 306 -23.13 -24.78 -57.77
C TYR A 306 -22.82 -26.23 -58.16
N PRO A 307 -23.84 -27.09 -58.33
CA PRO A 307 -23.66 -28.49 -58.73
C PRO A 307 -22.87 -28.66 -60.02
N ASN A 308 -23.06 -27.74 -60.98
CA ASN A 308 -22.33 -27.74 -62.24
C ASN A 308 -21.06 -26.87 -62.23
N GLY A 309 -20.65 -26.40 -61.05
CA GLY A 309 -19.48 -25.54 -60.87
C GLY A 309 -19.63 -24.14 -61.48
N ILE A 310 -18.71 -23.26 -61.11
CA ILE A 310 -18.58 -21.92 -61.67
C ILE A 310 -17.09 -21.59 -61.90
N GLY A 311 -16.82 -20.62 -62.77
CA GLY A 311 -15.45 -20.20 -63.08
C GLY A 311 -14.60 -21.35 -63.59
N ILE A 312 -13.42 -21.55 -63.00
CA ILE A 312 -12.47 -22.59 -63.42
C ILE A 312 -12.95 -24.03 -63.11
N GLY A 313 -14.01 -24.20 -62.32
CA GLY A 313 -14.60 -25.50 -61.97
C GLY A 313 -15.87 -25.82 -62.75
N LYS A 314 -16.33 -24.92 -63.63
CA LYS A 314 -17.57 -25.08 -64.40
C LYS A 314 -17.52 -26.35 -65.25
N GLY A 315 -18.60 -27.14 -65.20
CA GLY A 315 -18.76 -28.41 -65.92
C GLY A 315 -17.98 -29.59 -65.35
N THR A 316 -17.13 -29.40 -64.33
CA THR A 316 -16.20 -30.45 -63.86
C THR A 316 -16.24 -30.69 -62.36
N HIS A 317 -16.52 -29.66 -61.55
CA HIS A 317 -16.54 -29.74 -60.09
C HIS A 317 -17.82 -29.11 -59.53
N PHE A 318 -18.13 -29.41 -58.28
CA PHE A 318 -19.01 -28.55 -57.49
C PHE A 318 -18.22 -27.33 -57.03
N SER A 319 -18.88 -26.19 -56.92
CA SER A 319 -18.32 -25.00 -56.29
C SER A 319 -19.16 -24.61 -55.08
N CYS A 320 -18.52 -24.17 -54.00
CA CYS A 320 -19.18 -23.81 -52.75
C CYS A 320 -18.70 -22.44 -52.29
N PHE A 321 -19.63 -21.55 -51.97
CA PHE A 321 -19.34 -20.20 -51.50
C PHE A 321 -20.22 -19.85 -50.30
N THR A 322 -19.65 -19.12 -49.36
CA THR A 322 -20.39 -18.51 -48.27
C THR A 322 -20.67 -17.04 -48.57
N TYR A 323 -21.78 -16.56 -48.06
CA TYR A 323 -22.24 -15.18 -48.18
C TYR A 323 -22.59 -14.67 -46.79
N LEU A 324 -22.15 -13.45 -46.47
CA LEU A 324 -22.62 -12.72 -45.28
C LEU A 324 -23.96 -12.09 -45.61
N MET A 325 -24.91 -12.22 -44.69
CA MET A 325 -26.26 -11.69 -44.79
C MET A 325 -26.50 -10.68 -43.68
N ALA A 326 -27.46 -9.77 -43.89
CA ALA A 326 -27.88 -8.84 -42.83
C ALA A 326 -28.42 -9.63 -41.62
N GLY A 327 -27.74 -9.52 -40.49
CA GLY A 327 -28.07 -10.19 -39.23
C GLY A 327 -28.66 -9.23 -38.21
N GLU A 328 -29.38 -9.79 -37.23
CA GLU A 328 -29.96 -9.02 -36.11
C GLU A 328 -28.89 -8.43 -35.18
N TYR A 329 -27.69 -9.03 -35.16
CA TYR A 329 -26.59 -8.66 -34.28
C TYR A 329 -25.52 -7.77 -34.94
N ASP A 330 -25.71 -7.36 -36.20
CA ASP A 330 -24.68 -6.69 -36.99
C ASP A 330 -24.16 -5.38 -36.38
N ASP A 331 -24.95 -4.72 -35.52
CA ASP A 331 -24.57 -3.47 -34.83
C ASP A 331 -23.56 -3.69 -33.70
N ILE A 332 -23.66 -4.83 -32.99
CA ILE A 332 -22.77 -5.17 -31.88
C ILE A 332 -21.52 -5.94 -32.33
N LEU A 333 -21.51 -6.42 -33.57
CA LEU A 333 -20.39 -7.17 -34.15
C LEU A 333 -19.34 -6.25 -34.78
N GLU A 334 -18.08 -6.67 -34.72
CA GLU A 334 -16.97 -6.01 -35.42
C GLU A 334 -16.99 -6.31 -36.92
N TRP A 335 -16.58 -5.35 -37.75
CA TRP A 335 -16.47 -5.52 -39.20
C TRP A 335 -15.13 -4.97 -39.69
N PRO A 336 -14.52 -5.55 -40.75
CA PRO A 336 -15.01 -6.66 -41.57
C PRO A 336 -14.93 -8.03 -40.85
N PHE A 337 -15.74 -8.99 -41.32
CA PHE A 337 -15.73 -10.36 -40.81
C PHE A 337 -14.37 -11.04 -41.03
N GLN A 338 -13.87 -11.71 -40.00
CA GLN A 338 -12.68 -12.54 -40.03
C GLN A 338 -12.96 -13.87 -39.33
N GLY A 339 -12.45 -14.94 -39.91
CA GLY A 339 -12.65 -16.28 -39.36
C GLY A 339 -12.30 -17.39 -40.32
N GLU A 340 -12.40 -18.62 -39.83
CA GLU A 340 -12.23 -19.83 -40.61
C GLU A 340 -13.60 -20.45 -40.91
N ILE A 341 -13.79 -20.86 -42.17
CA ILE A 341 -14.95 -21.61 -42.63
C ILE A 341 -14.51 -23.00 -43.05
N THR A 342 -15.18 -24.00 -42.49
CA THR A 342 -15.10 -25.39 -42.93
C THR A 342 -16.42 -25.76 -43.59
N ILE A 343 -16.37 -26.27 -44.82
CA ILE A 343 -17.53 -26.87 -45.51
C ILE A 343 -17.24 -28.36 -45.70
N GLU A 344 -18.18 -29.20 -45.30
CA GLU A 344 -18.11 -30.65 -45.45
C GLU A 344 -19.32 -31.16 -46.23
N LEU A 345 -19.08 -31.95 -47.28
CA LEU A 345 -20.10 -32.78 -47.90
C LEU A 345 -20.18 -34.10 -47.13
N LEU A 346 -21.32 -34.31 -46.47
CA LEU A 346 -21.48 -35.42 -45.54
C LEU A 346 -21.67 -36.74 -46.29
N ASN A 347 -20.91 -37.74 -45.85
CA ASN A 347 -21.18 -39.14 -46.11
C ASN A 347 -22.40 -39.53 -45.27
N GLN A 348 -23.46 -40.02 -45.92
CA GLN A 348 -24.72 -40.32 -45.26
C GLN A 348 -24.78 -41.75 -44.67
N LEU A 349 -23.68 -42.52 -44.71
CA LEU A 349 -23.59 -43.84 -44.09
C LEU A 349 -23.02 -43.81 -42.67
N GLU A 350 -22.01 -42.97 -42.45
CA GLU A 350 -21.28 -42.84 -41.17
C GLU A 350 -20.68 -41.43 -41.07
N ASP A 351 -20.40 -40.97 -39.84
CA ASP A 351 -19.71 -39.69 -39.56
C ASP A 351 -18.18 -39.81 -39.82
N LYS A 352 -17.82 -40.37 -40.96
CA LYS A 352 -16.44 -40.56 -41.45
C LYS A 352 -16.42 -40.37 -42.96
N ASN A 353 -15.22 -40.13 -43.50
CA ASN A 353 -14.98 -39.97 -44.94
C ASN A 353 -15.83 -38.84 -45.56
N HIS A 354 -16.03 -37.74 -44.85
CA HIS A 354 -16.64 -36.54 -45.41
C HIS A 354 -15.65 -35.83 -46.34
N VAL A 355 -16.15 -35.22 -47.41
CA VAL A 355 -15.31 -34.38 -48.28
C VAL A 355 -15.28 -32.98 -47.68
N LYS A 356 -14.12 -32.56 -47.21
CA LYS A 356 -13.93 -31.32 -46.47
C LYS A 356 -13.11 -30.31 -47.26
N VAL A 357 -13.48 -29.03 -47.14
CA VAL A 357 -12.66 -27.90 -47.56
C VAL A 357 -12.65 -26.84 -46.47
N VAL A 358 -11.50 -26.19 -46.30
CA VAL A 358 -11.30 -25.10 -45.34
C VAL A 358 -10.81 -23.87 -46.09
N PHE A 359 -11.38 -22.71 -45.79
CA PHE A 359 -10.89 -21.43 -46.30
C PHE A 359 -11.13 -20.32 -45.26
N HIS A 360 -10.39 -19.22 -45.41
CA HIS A 360 -10.34 -18.16 -44.39
C HIS A 360 -10.87 -16.84 -44.94
N TYR A 361 -11.60 -16.12 -44.09
CA TYR A 361 -11.84 -14.69 -44.22
C TYR A 361 -10.74 -13.94 -43.49
N ASN A 362 -9.90 -13.23 -44.23
CA ASN A 362 -8.75 -12.53 -43.68
C ASN A 362 -8.55 -11.16 -44.35
N LYS A 363 -7.42 -10.51 -44.08
CA LYS A 363 -7.09 -9.20 -44.66
C LYS A 363 -7.03 -9.23 -46.20
N ALA A 364 -6.62 -10.34 -46.81
CA ALA A 364 -6.52 -10.49 -48.27
C ALA A 364 -7.86 -10.81 -48.95
N THR A 365 -8.88 -11.24 -48.21
CA THR A 365 -10.22 -11.47 -48.77
C THR A 365 -10.81 -10.15 -49.31
N PRO A 366 -11.41 -10.13 -50.52
CA PRO A 366 -12.00 -8.91 -51.08
C PRO A 366 -13.06 -8.28 -50.15
N ASP A 367 -13.03 -6.95 -50.01
CA ASP A 367 -13.94 -6.23 -49.10
C ASP A 367 -15.41 -6.45 -49.45
N SER A 368 -15.74 -6.64 -50.73
CA SER A 368 -17.10 -6.96 -51.17
C SER A 368 -17.66 -8.23 -50.51
N CYS A 369 -16.81 -9.17 -50.09
CA CYS A 369 -17.22 -10.43 -49.48
C CYS A 369 -17.23 -10.42 -47.95
N LYS A 370 -16.53 -9.48 -47.30
CA LYS A 370 -16.33 -9.48 -45.82
C LYS A 370 -16.86 -8.24 -45.09
N LYS A 371 -17.29 -7.21 -45.82
CA LYS A 371 -17.86 -5.99 -45.23
C LYS A 371 -19.30 -6.20 -44.75
N ARG A 372 -19.73 -5.32 -43.86
CA ARG A 372 -21.13 -5.26 -43.41
C ARG A 372 -22.05 -5.02 -44.60
N VAL A 373 -23.19 -5.69 -44.61
CA VAL A 373 -24.23 -5.55 -45.64
C VAL A 373 -25.40 -4.71 -45.12
N SER A 374 -26.07 -3.99 -46.02
CA SER A 374 -27.28 -3.24 -45.70
C SER A 374 -28.46 -4.18 -45.46
N GLN A 375 -29.49 -3.71 -44.73
CA GLN A 375 -30.69 -4.51 -44.44
C GLN A 375 -31.28 -5.16 -45.70
N GLY A 376 -31.60 -6.46 -45.61
CA GLY A 376 -32.10 -7.27 -46.72
C GLY A 376 -31.07 -7.64 -47.79
N GLY A 377 -29.82 -7.17 -47.68
CA GLY A 377 -28.74 -7.45 -48.60
C GLY A 377 -27.89 -8.68 -48.25
N GLN A 378 -27.03 -9.07 -49.19
CA GLN A 378 -25.99 -10.09 -49.03
C GLN A 378 -24.66 -9.61 -49.62
N SER A 379 -23.56 -10.17 -49.15
CA SER A 379 -22.20 -9.83 -49.62
C SER A 379 -21.89 -10.45 -50.99
N GLY A 380 -20.69 -10.17 -51.50
CA GLY A 380 -20.05 -11.05 -52.48
C GLY A 380 -19.78 -12.44 -51.89
N GLY A 381 -19.80 -13.47 -52.73
CA GLY A 381 -19.52 -14.84 -52.31
C GLY A 381 -18.03 -15.09 -52.12
N TRP A 382 -17.65 -15.76 -51.04
CA TRP A 382 -16.29 -16.21 -50.79
C TRP A 382 -16.23 -17.71 -50.51
N GLY A 383 -15.34 -18.41 -51.20
CA GLY A 383 -15.23 -19.86 -51.11
C GLY A 383 -14.44 -20.44 -52.29
N VAL A 384 -14.76 -21.68 -52.67
CA VAL A 384 -13.95 -22.50 -53.58
C VAL A 384 -14.68 -22.82 -54.88
N GLN A 385 -13.98 -22.60 -56.00
CA GLN A 385 -14.48 -22.93 -57.35
C GLN A 385 -14.36 -24.42 -57.68
N LYS A 386 -13.42 -25.15 -57.08
CA LYS A 386 -13.20 -26.59 -57.28
C LYS A 386 -13.26 -27.31 -55.93
N PHE A 387 -14.47 -27.65 -55.47
CA PHE A 387 -14.67 -28.34 -54.20
C PHE A 387 -14.53 -29.87 -54.34
N ILE A 388 -15.41 -30.49 -55.13
CA ILE A 388 -15.38 -31.93 -55.41
C ILE A 388 -15.64 -32.17 -56.89
N GLN A 389 -14.89 -33.08 -57.51
CA GLN A 389 -15.12 -33.47 -58.90
C GLN A 389 -16.47 -34.17 -59.08
N GLN A 390 -17.13 -33.92 -60.21
CA GLN A 390 -18.44 -34.52 -60.49
C GLN A 390 -18.39 -36.06 -60.61
N THR A 391 -17.25 -36.59 -61.01
CA THR A 391 -17.01 -38.05 -61.10
C THR A 391 -16.85 -38.70 -59.72
N CYS A 392 -16.37 -37.95 -58.72
CA CYS A 392 -16.02 -38.48 -57.40
C CYS A 392 -17.21 -38.61 -56.44
N TYR A 393 -18.29 -37.82 -56.60
CA TYR A 393 -19.45 -37.95 -55.69
C TYR A 393 -20.35 -39.16 -56.04
N ARG A 394 -20.17 -39.78 -57.22
CA ARG A 394 -20.96 -40.92 -57.72
C ARG A 394 -20.29 -42.28 -57.61
N LEU A 395 -18.99 -42.33 -57.28
CA LEU A 395 -18.23 -43.58 -57.19
C LEU A 395 -17.87 -43.85 -55.73
N PRO A 396 -18.23 -45.02 -55.16
CA PRO A 396 -17.68 -45.41 -53.88
C PRO A 396 -17.00 -46.76 -53.92
N ASN A 397 -15.82 -46.82 -53.32
CA ASN A 397 -15.66 -47.79 -52.25
C ASN A 397 -15.97 -47.04 -50.93
N ASN A 398 -17.04 -47.44 -50.25
CA ASN A 398 -17.43 -47.04 -48.87
C ASN A 398 -18.00 -45.63 -48.56
N CYS A 399 -18.52 -44.86 -49.53
CA CYS A 399 -19.18 -43.57 -49.25
C CYS A 399 -20.56 -43.45 -49.94
N ARG A 400 -21.51 -42.73 -49.33
CA ARG A 400 -22.80 -42.37 -49.96
C ARG A 400 -23.12 -40.90 -49.72
N TYR A 401 -22.70 -40.03 -50.64
CA TYR A 401 -22.94 -38.59 -50.53
C TYR A 401 -24.36 -38.19 -50.95
N ILE A 402 -24.93 -38.85 -51.98
CA ILE A 402 -26.31 -38.65 -52.44
C ILE A 402 -27.20 -39.78 -51.93
N LYS A 403 -28.34 -39.42 -51.35
CA LYS A 403 -29.44 -40.31 -51.00
C LYS A 403 -30.75 -39.58 -51.25
N ASP A 404 -31.73 -40.23 -51.87
CA ASP A 404 -33.07 -39.67 -52.14
C ASP A 404 -33.01 -38.28 -52.81
N ASP A 405 -32.18 -38.17 -53.86
CA ASP A 405 -31.88 -36.93 -54.60
C ASP A 405 -31.50 -35.74 -53.70
N SER A 406 -30.86 -36.03 -52.56
CA SER A 406 -30.50 -35.06 -51.53
C SER A 406 -29.03 -35.18 -51.13
N LEU A 407 -28.43 -34.02 -50.85
CA LEU A 407 -27.09 -33.84 -50.30
C LEU A 407 -27.16 -33.11 -48.96
N TYR A 408 -26.24 -33.42 -48.05
CA TYR A 408 -26.10 -32.70 -46.78
C TYR A 408 -24.73 -32.03 -46.71
N PHE A 409 -24.73 -30.75 -46.37
CA PHE A 409 -23.53 -29.95 -46.16
C PHE A 409 -23.47 -29.53 -44.70
N ARG A 410 -22.35 -29.79 -44.02
CA ARG A 410 -22.06 -29.22 -42.70
C ARG A 410 -21.16 -28.00 -42.88
N VAL A 411 -21.57 -26.86 -42.37
CA VAL A 411 -20.76 -25.64 -42.38
C VAL A 411 -20.41 -25.31 -40.94
N SER A 412 -19.11 -25.31 -40.63
CA SER A 412 -18.59 -24.93 -39.33
C SER A 412 -17.86 -23.61 -39.43
N VAL A 413 -18.16 -22.68 -38.53
CA VAL A 413 -17.59 -21.34 -38.53
C VAL A 413 -16.87 -21.07 -37.22
N LYS A 414 -15.60 -20.67 -37.32
CA LYS A 414 -14.82 -20.16 -36.21
C LYS A 414 -14.53 -18.68 -36.46
N ALA A 415 -15.43 -17.82 -35.96
CA ALA A 415 -15.27 -16.38 -36.08
C ALA A 415 -14.15 -15.89 -35.16
N THR A 416 -13.26 -15.05 -35.68
CA THR A 416 -12.22 -14.37 -34.88
C THR A 416 -12.60 -12.92 -34.56
N SER A 417 -13.51 -12.34 -35.34
CA SER A 417 -14.10 -11.04 -35.03
C SER A 417 -14.93 -11.11 -33.75
N LYS A 418 -14.73 -10.16 -32.85
CA LYS A 418 -15.38 -10.15 -31.53
C LYS A 418 -16.65 -9.28 -31.55
N THR A 419 -17.46 -9.41 -30.51
CA THR A 419 -18.43 -8.37 -30.18
C THR A 419 -17.68 -7.14 -29.68
N LYS A 420 -18.21 -5.95 -29.96
CA LYS A 420 -17.63 -4.69 -29.52
C LYS A 420 -17.67 -4.64 -27.99
N PRO A 421 -16.53 -4.67 -27.28
CA PRO A 421 -16.51 -4.83 -25.82
C PRO A 421 -17.12 -3.65 -25.06
N TRP A 422 -17.31 -2.49 -25.70
CA TRP A 422 -17.94 -1.30 -25.11
C TRP A 422 -19.46 -1.22 -25.31
N LEU A 423 -20.08 -2.23 -25.93
CA LEU A 423 -21.55 -2.33 -26.08
C LEU A 423 -22.16 -3.42 -25.19
N HIS A 424 -21.37 -4.05 -24.31
CA HIS A 424 -21.77 -5.09 -23.38
C HIS A 424 -21.73 -4.61 -21.93
#